data_AF-A0A9D4F9L1-F1
#
_entry.id   AF-A0A9D4F9L1-F1
#
_cell.length_a   1.000
_cell.length_b   1.000
_cell.length_c   1.000
_cell.angle_alpha   90.00
_cell.angle_beta   90.00
_cell.angle_gamma   90.00
#
_symmetry.space_group_name_H-M   'P 1'
#
loop_
_entity.id
_entity.type
_entity.pdbx_description
1 polymer ?
#
loop_
_entity_poly.entity_id
_entity_poly.type
_entity_poly.pdbx_seq_one_letter_code
_entity_poly.pdbx_strand_id
1 'polypeptide(L)'
;MPFNTTSQDRTLIITGVRLFCDVHLFAIQMQYNKAWGQRYGANLNCRQPPAITQTLTYEFDSTEWLKGADVSVINGYPFALTLHTNKRQLPTCAVHSTKPYSERGDRLVGIAGWYTCWLTRLQFIWST
;
A
#
# COMPACT_ATOMS: atom_id res chain seq x y z
N MET A 1 -9.66 8.67 9.32
CA MET A 1 -8.49 9.57 9.32
C MET A 1 -7.97 9.65 7.89
N PRO A 2 -7.98 10.84 7.27
CA PRO A 2 -7.33 11.03 5.97
C PRO A 2 -5.82 10.89 6.12
N PHE A 3 -5.15 10.46 5.05
CA PHE A 3 -3.70 10.51 4.94
C PHE A 3 -3.28 10.87 3.52
N ASN A 4 -2.11 11.46 3.43
CA ASN A 4 -1.44 11.73 2.17
C ASN A 4 0.07 11.69 2.43
N THR A 5 0.78 10.82 1.71
CA THR A 5 2.23 10.65 1.84
C THR A 5 3.01 11.28 0.70
N THR A 6 2.35 11.94 -0.26
CA THR A 6 3.09 12.76 -1.21
C THR A 6 3.79 13.86 -0.44
N SER A 7 5.11 13.72 -0.37
CA SER A 7 6.00 14.74 0.11
C SER A 7 5.88 15.99 -0.76
N GLN A 8 5.84 17.18 -0.15
CA GLN A 8 6.12 18.42 -0.90
C GLN A 8 7.56 18.42 -1.44
N ASP A 9 8.43 17.67 -0.79
CA ASP A 9 9.82 17.46 -1.17
C ASP A 9 9.94 16.22 -2.07
N ARG A 10 9.99 16.43 -3.39
CA ARG A 10 10.07 15.39 -4.43
C ARG A 10 11.34 14.51 -4.36
N THR A 11 12.21 14.75 -3.38
CA THR A 11 13.45 13.99 -3.15
C THR A 11 13.25 12.71 -2.34
N LEU A 12 12.08 12.50 -1.72
CA LEU A 12 11.79 11.29 -0.97
C LEU A 12 11.46 10.12 -1.91
N ILE A 13 12.42 9.22 -2.07
CA ILE A 13 12.29 8.02 -2.92
C ILE A 13 11.66 6.90 -2.10
N ILE A 14 10.61 6.28 -2.64
CA ILE A 14 10.07 5.03 -2.07
C ILE A 14 11.10 3.92 -2.27
N THR A 15 11.64 3.40 -1.17
CA THR A 15 12.63 2.31 -1.15
C THR A 15 12.06 0.99 -0.62
N GLY A 16 10.80 0.98 -0.19
CA GLY A 16 10.17 -0.21 0.33
C GLY A 16 8.71 -0.03 0.68
N VAL A 17 8.02 -1.15 0.81
CA VAL A 17 6.60 -1.23 1.19
C VAL A 17 6.38 -2.38 2.16
N ARG A 18 5.54 -2.14 3.16
CA ARG A 18 4.95 -3.18 4.01
C ARG A 18 3.45 -3.23 3.80
N LEU A 19 2.95 -4.43 3.52
CA LEU A 19 1.52 -4.73 3.49
C LEU A 19 1.20 -5.59 4.71
N PHE A 20 0.18 -5.18 5.47
CA PHE A 20 -0.29 -5.88 6.65
C PHE A 20 -1.58 -6.59 6.28
N CYS A 21 -1.52 -7.91 6.25
CA CYS A 21 -2.50 -8.79 5.62
C CYS A 21 -3.02 -9.83 6.61
N ASP A 22 -4.25 -10.24 6.39
CA ASP A 22 -4.77 -11.55 6.80
C ASP A 22 -5.78 -11.96 5.71
N VAL A 23 -7.05 -12.19 6.03
CA VAL A 23 -8.09 -12.35 5.01
C VAL A 23 -8.32 -11.08 4.17
N HIS A 24 -7.86 -9.92 4.65
CA HIS A 24 -7.96 -8.62 3.97
C HIS A 24 -6.64 -7.84 4.08
N LEU A 25 -6.46 -6.84 3.23
CA LEU A 25 -5.48 -5.76 3.40
C LEU A 25 -5.92 -4.83 4.54
N PHE A 26 -5.19 -4.85 5.65
CA PHE A 26 -5.52 -4.04 6.83
C PHE A 26 -4.79 -2.72 6.89
N ALA A 27 -3.52 -2.71 6.46
CA ALA A 27 -2.71 -1.52 6.48
C ALA A 27 -1.61 -1.55 5.42
N ILE A 28 -1.10 -0.35 5.12
CA ILE A 28 0.04 -0.13 4.26
C ILE A 28 1.03 0.82 4.95
N GLN A 29 2.32 0.58 4.76
CA GLN A 29 3.38 1.45 5.26
C GLN A 29 4.45 1.58 4.18
N MET A 30 4.83 2.81 3.87
CA MET A 30 5.86 3.12 2.87
C MET A 30 7.19 3.41 3.55
N GLN A 31 8.29 3.00 2.94
CA GLN A 31 9.64 3.38 3.32
C GLN A 31 10.14 4.45 2.35
N TYR A 32 10.63 5.57 2.89
CA TYR A 32 11.22 6.67 2.14
C TYR A 32 12.69 6.82 2.52
N ASN A 33 13.60 6.74 1.55
CA ASN A 33 15.05 6.86 1.78
C ASN A 33 15.55 6.01 2.97
N LYS A 34 15.09 4.75 3.06
CA LYS A 34 15.36 3.78 4.15
C LYS A 34 14.65 4.04 5.50
N ALA A 35 13.92 5.14 5.67
CA ALA A 35 13.11 5.39 6.86
C ALA A 35 11.67 4.88 6.66
N TRP A 36 11.18 4.05 7.57
CA TRP A 36 9.79 3.61 7.57
C TRP A 36 8.88 4.75 8.05
N GLY A 37 7.91 5.13 7.22
CA GLY A 37 6.92 6.15 7.56
C GLY A 37 5.84 5.61 8.49
N GLN A 38 4.76 6.38 8.65
CA GLN A 38 3.60 5.95 9.43
C GLN A 38 2.88 4.77 8.76
N ARG A 39 2.34 3.86 9.58
CA ARG A 39 1.41 2.81 9.15
C ARG A 39 0.00 3.39 9.00
N TYR A 40 -0.61 3.22 7.83
CA TYR A 40 -1.97 3.67 7.53
C TYR A 40 -2.92 2.47 7.51
N GLY A 41 -3.83 2.42 8.47
CA GLY A 41 -4.67 1.26 8.77
C GLY A 41 -4.24 0.56 10.07
N ALA A 42 -4.96 -0.51 10.43
CA ALA A 42 -4.72 -1.30 11.65
C ALA A 42 -4.49 -0.43 12.90
N ASN A 43 -5.40 0.51 13.18
CA ASN A 43 -5.28 1.36 14.36
C ASN A 43 -5.42 0.51 15.64
N LEU A 44 -4.42 0.56 16.52
CA LEU A 44 -4.38 -0.22 17.75
C LEU A 44 -5.43 0.23 18.77
N ASN A 45 -5.97 1.44 18.64
CA ASN A 45 -7.03 1.96 19.51
C ASN A 45 -8.43 1.45 19.13
N CYS A 46 -8.51 0.50 18.20
CA CYS A 46 -9.77 -0.11 17.83
C CYS A 46 -10.21 -1.14 18.88
N ARG A 47 -11.51 -1.12 19.22
CA ARG A 47 -12.12 -2.02 20.21
C ARG A 47 -11.86 -3.49 19.91
N GLN A 48 -11.74 -3.83 18.63
CA GLN A 48 -11.21 -5.09 18.14
C GLN A 48 -10.15 -4.74 17.09
N PRO A 49 -8.85 -4.77 17.44
CA PRO A 49 -7.81 -4.57 16.45
C PRO A 49 -7.86 -5.74 15.47
N PRO A 50 -7.67 -5.50 14.16
CA PRO A 50 -7.62 -6.58 13.21
C PRO A 50 -6.46 -7.53 13.52
N ALA A 51 -6.72 -8.84 13.43
CA ALA A 51 -5.68 -9.84 13.59
C ALA A 51 -4.80 -9.82 12.33
N ILE A 52 -3.67 -9.13 12.40
CA ILE A 52 -2.67 -9.16 11.32
C ILE A 52 -1.92 -10.48 11.45
N THR A 53 -2.17 -11.42 10.55
CA THR A 53 -1.51 -12.74 10.56
C THR A 53 -0.27 -12.76 9.68
N GLN A 54 -0.17 -11.83 8.72
CA GLN A 54 0.95 -11.74 7.79
C GLN A 54 1.40 -10.29 7.59
N THR A 55 2.72 -10.08 7.59
CA THR A 55 3.33 -8.82 7.13
C THR A 55 4.23 -9.12 5.95
N LEU A 56 3.86 -8.64 4.77
CA LEU A 56 4.67 -8.74 3.56
C LEU A 56 5.58 -7.51 3.48
N THR A 57 6.89 -7.71 3.59
CA THR A 57 7.89 -6.63 3.52
C THR A 57 8.66 -6.72 2.21
N TYR A 58 8.72 -5.61 1.48
CA TYR A 58 9.46 -5.49 0.23
C TYR A 58 10.41 -4.31 0.33
N GLU A 59 11.68 -4.56 0.02
CA GLU A 59 12.69 -3.53 -0.15
C GLU A 59 13.13 -3.51 -1.60
N PHE A 60 13.42 -2.30 -2.09
CA PHE A 60 13.77 -2.02 -3.48
C PHE A 60 15.21 -1.53 -3.54
N ASP A 61 15.98 -2.07 -4.49
CA ASP A 61 17.27 -1.49 -4.82
C ASP A 61 17.11 -0.14 -5.53
N SER A 62 18.22 0.59 -5.76
CA SER A 62 18.20 1.92 -6.38
C SER A 62 17.66 1.97 -7.81
N THR A 63 17.49 0.80 -8.45
CA THR A 63 16.99 0.64 -9.83
C THR A 63 15.60 -0.02 -9.89
N GLU A 64 15.00 -0.33 -8.75
CA GLU A 64 13.64 -0.88 -8.66
C GLU A 64 12.65 0.18 -8.14
N TRP A 65 11.53 0.36 -8.83
CA TRP A 65 10.48 1.29 -8.43
C TRP A 65 9.09 0.75 -8.78
N LEU A 66 8.09 1.19 -8.03
CA LEU A 66 6.69 0.82 -8.26
C LEU A 66 6.13 1.57 -9.48
N LYS A 67 5.50 0.81 -10.40
CA LYS A 67 4.88 1.31 -11.65
C LYS A 67 3.41 0.91 -11.80
N GLY A 68 2.87 0.18 -10.82
CA GLY A 68 1.48 -0.26 -10.88
C GLY A 68 1.00 -0.96 -9.62
N ALA A 69 -0.31 -1.07 -9.54
CA ALA A 69 -1.01 -1.83 -8.52
C ALA A 69 -2.24 -2.50 -9.14
N ASP A 70 -2.56 -3.71 -8.70
CA ASP A 70 -3.86 -4.33 -8.92
C ASP A 70 -4.58 -4.39 -7.59
N VAL A 71 -5.79 -3.83 -7.55
CA VAL A 71 -6.56 -3.67 -6.32
C VAL A 71 -7.90 -4.38 -6.49
N SER A 72 -8.21 -5.29 -5.58
CA SER A 72 -9.57 -5.83 -5.45
C SER A 72 -10.31 -5.05 -4.36
N VAL A 73 -11.56 -4.66 -4.65
CA VAL A 73 -12.40 -3.88 -3.74
C VAL A 73 -13.64 -4.67 -3.38
N ILE A 74 -13.98 -4.69 -2.08
CA ILE A 74 -15.24 -5.26 -1.58
C ILE A 74 -15.96 -4.21 -0.77
N ASN A 75 -17.25 -3.97 -1.08
CA ASN A 75 -18.07 -2.96 -0.41
C ASN A 75 -17.42 -1.56 -0.37
N GLY A 76 -16.64 -1.22 -1.40
CA GLY A 76 -15.92 0.05 -1.49
C GLY A 76 -14.59 0.12 -0.71
N TYR A 77 -14.16 -0.96 -0.06
CA TYR A 77 -12.91 -1.03 0.69
C TYR A 77 -11.82 -1.82 -0.07
N PRO A 78 -10.56 -1.35 -0.07
CA PRO A 78 -9.45 -2.10 -0.64
C PRO A 78 -9.26 -3.40 0.16
N PHE A 79 -9.40 -4.53 -0.52
CA PHE A 79 -9.42 -5.85 0.09
C PHE A 79 -8.14 -6.63 -0.21
N ALA A 80 -7.72 -6.68 -1.48
CA ALA A 80 -6.49 -7.33 -1.91
C ALA A 80 -5.65 -6.37 -2.73
N LEU A 81 -4.33 -6.52 -2.64
CA LEU A 81 -3.37 -5.66 -3.32
C LEU A 81 -2.19 -6.47 -3.85
N THR A 82 -1.97 -6.36 -5.15
CA THR A 82 -0.74 -6.79 -5.82
C THR A 82 0.00 -5.55 -6.30
N LEU A 83 1.26 -5.40 -5.90
CA LEU A 83 2.10 -4.29 -6.35
C LEU A 83 3.01 -4.74 -7.50
N HIS A 84 3.26 -3.83 -8.44
CA HIS A 84 4.10 -4.07 -9.61
C HIS A 84 5.26 -3.09 -9.61
N THR A 85 6.47 -3.62 -9.70
CA THR A 85 7.67 -2.83 -9.95
C THR A 85 8.05 -2.85 -11.43
N ASN A 86 8.98 -2.00 -11.83
CA ASN A 86 9.62 -2.07 -13.14
C ASN A 86 10.37 -3.38 -13.42
N LYS A 87 10.60 -4.22 -12.39
CA LYS A 87 11.32 -5.49 -12.51
C LYS A 87 10.44 -6.72 -12.34
N ARG A 88 9.40 -6.64 -11.50
CA ARG A 88 8.63 -7.82 -11.09
C ARG A 88 7.25 -7.48 -10.56
N GLN A 89 6.39 -8.48 -10.55
CA GLN A 89 5.18 -8.49 -9.76
C GLN A 89 5.51 -8.98 -8.33
N LEU A 90 5.00 -8.27 -7.32
CA LEU A 90 5.14 -8.67 -5.92
C LEU A 90 4.01 -9.63 -5.52
N PRO A 91 4.22 -10.52 -4.53
CA PRO A 91 3.15 -11.36 -3.98
C PRO A 91 1.92 -10.55 -3.54
N THR A 92 0.74 -11.10 -3.79
CA THR A 92 -0.53 -10.45 -3.44
C THR A 92 -0.78 -10.51 -1.94
N CYS A 93 -1.15 -9.38 -1.35
CA CYS A 93 -1.72 -9.30 -0.02
C CYS A 93 -3.22 -9.61 -0.06
N ALA A 94 -3.63 -10.66 0.66
CA ALA A 94 -4.98 -11.24 0.63
C ALA A 94 -5.41 -11.75 -0.76
N VAL A 95 -6.15 -12.86 -0.82
CA VAL A 95 -6.65 -13.40 -2.10
C VAL A 95 -8.17 -13.36 -2.08
N HIS A 96 -8.76 -12.83 -3.16
CA HIS A 96 -10.20 -12.79 -3.32
C HIS A 96 -10.60 -13.07 -4.78
N SER A 97 -11.80 -13.61 -4.98
CA SER A 97 -12.33 -13.94 -6.31
C SER A 97 -12.77 -12.72 -7.13
N THR A 98 -12.91 -11.55 -6.50
CA THR A 98 -13.28 -10.31 -7.21
C THR A 98 -12.16 -9.90 -8.15
N LYS A 99 -12.52 -9.70 -9.42
CA LYS A 99 -11.62 -9.19 -10.45
C LYS A 99 -10.99 -7.87 -9.99
N PRO A 100 -9.65 -7.75 -9.91
CA PRO A 100 -9.01 -6.51 -9.54
C PRO A 100 -9.13 -5.48 -10.66
N TYR A 101 -9.09 -4.21 -10.29
CA TYR A 101 -8.81 -3.14 -11.25
C TYR A 101 -7.32 -2.78 -11.17
N SER A 102 -6.76 -2.35 -12.29
CA SER A 102 -5.33 -2.04 -12.41
C SER A 102 -5.12 -0.54 -12.49
N GLU A 103 -4.25 -0.02 -11.62
CA GLU A 103 -3.67 1.31 -11.73
C GLU A 103 -2.23 1.20 -12.21
N ARG A 104 -1.82 2.08 -13.11
CA ARG A 104 -0.48 2.13 -13.70
C ARG A 104 0.01 3.57 -13.74
N GLY A 105 1.31 3.75 -13.61
CA GLY A 105 1.98 5.04 -13.74
C GLY A 105 3.48 4.85 -13.99
N ASP A 106 4.21 5.94 -14.20
CA ASP A 106 5.66 5.87 -14.45
C ASP A 106 6.42 5.45 -13.18
N ARG A 107 6.24 6.21 -12.10
CA ARG A 107 6.81 5.91 -10.78
C ARG A 107 5.86 6.32 -9.66
N LEU A 108 5.65 5.45 -8.68
CA LEU A 108 4.90 5.82 -7.48
C LEU A 108 5.70 6.84 -6.68
N VAL A 109 5.07 7.95 -6.31
CA VAL A 109 5.65 9.00 -5.46
C VAL A 109 4.96 9.12 -4.10
N GLY A 110 3.76 8.56 -3.97
CA GLY A 110 3.05 8.54 -2.70
C GLY A 110 1.75 7.77 -2.76
N ILE A 111 1.10 7.69 -1.61
CA ILE A 111 -0.23 7.13 -1.43
C ILE A 111 -1.07 8.13 -0.64
N ALA A 112 -2.36 8.18 -0.95
CA ALA A 112 -3.33 8.94 -0.17
C ALA A 112 -4.57 8.08 0.08
N GLY A 113 -5.40 8.51 1.02
CA GLY A 113 -6.63 7.81 1.29
C GLY A 113 -7.17 8.07 2.67
N TRP A 114 -7.91 7.09 3.17
CA TRP A 114 -8.58 7.14 4.47
C TRP A 114 -8.41 5.81 5.18
N TYR A 115 -8.22 5.87 6.50
CA TYR A 115 -8.18 4.68 7.35
C TYR A 115 -8.82 4.92 8.71
N THR A 116 -9.28 3.84 9.33
CA THR A 116 -9.71 3.77 10.73
C THR A 116 -9.04 2.55 11.37
N CYS A 117 -9.81 1.53 11.75
CA CYS A 117 -9.32 0.22 12.16
C CYS A 117 -8.74 -0.57 10.99
N TRP A 118 -9.20 -0.28 9.79
CA TRP A 118 -8.72 -0.84 8.53
C TRP A 118 -8.48 0.27 7.51
N LEU A 119 -7.79 -0.07 6.43
CA LEU A 119 -7.64 0.78 5.27
C LEU A 119 -8.99 0.89 4.55
N THR A 120 -9.53 2.10 4.46
CA THR A 120 -10.89 2.31 3.89
C THR A 120 -10.86 2.83 2.46
N ARG A 121 -9.85 3.63 2.13
CA ARG A 121 -9.58 4.12 0.77
C ARG A 121 -8.09 4.16 0.56
N LEU A 122 -7.67 3.81 -0.64
CA LEU A 122 -6.29 3.89 -1.09
C LEU A 122 -6.28 4.47 -2.50
N GLN A 123 -5.43 5.47 -2.71
CA GLN A 123 -5.15 6.10 -3.99
C GLN A 123 -3.64 6.10 -4.19
N PHE A 124 -3.20 5.69 -5.37
CA PHE A 124 -1.81 5.77 -5.77
C PHE A 124 -1.54 7.11 -6.45
N ILE A 125 -0.42 7.73 -6.09
CA ILE A 125 0.01 9.01 -6.67
C ILE A 125 1.28 8.74 -7.47
N TRP A 126 1.17 8.89 -8.78
CA TRP A 126 2.22 8.61 -9.75
C TRP A 126 2.92 9.90 -10.16
N SER A 127 4.21 9.83 -10.51
CA SER A 127 4.89 10.91 -11.21
C SER A 127 4.24 11.12 -12.58
N THR A 128 4.13 12.39 -12.97
CA THR A 128 3.74 12.84 -14.32
C THR A 128 4.92 12.83 -15.26
#